data_AF-A0A644V432-F1
#
_entry.id   AF-A0A644V432-F1
#
_cell.length_a   1.000
_cell.length_b   1.000
_cell.length_c   1.000
_cell.angle_alpha   90.00
_cell.angle_beta   90.00
_cell.angle_gamma   90.00
#
_symmetry.space_group_name_H-M   'P 1'
#
loop_
_entity.id
_entity.type
_entity.pdbx_description
1 polymer ?
#
loop_
_entity_poly.entity_id
_entity_poly.type
_entity_poly.pdbx_seq_one_letter_code
_entity_poly.pdbx_strand_id
1 'polypeptide(L)' 'MLEQKKFFATLQDILQTDTPITPDTKLTGMEEWDSLSIMSCIALFDKELGVKTRFSQYKDVNTVADLMSLGEGKIA' A
#
# COMPACT_ATOMS: atom_id res chain seq x y z
N MET A 1 -14.92 3.00 -3.96
CA MET A 1 -14.24 1.70 -3.80
C MET A 1 -13.13 1.66 -4.84
N LEU A 2 -11.90 1.37 -4.43
CA LEU A 2 -10.75 1.29 -5.31
C LEU A 2 -10.62 -0.14 -5.82
N GLU A 3 -10.52 -0.31 -7.13
CA GLU A 3 -10.30 -1.64 -7.72
C GLU A 3 -8.92 -2.18 -7.32
N GLN A 4 -8.86 -3.45 -6.93
CA GLN A 4 -7.63 -4.12 -6.51
C GLN A 4 -6.54 -4.01 -7.58
N LYS A 5 -6.91 -4.19 -8.86
CA LYS A 5 -5.95 -4.05 -9.97
C LYS A 5 -5.36 -2.63 -10.05
N LYS A 6 -6.19 -1.61 -9.84
CA LYS A 6 -5.72 -0.20 -9.80
C LYS A 6 -4.83 0.03 -8.59
N PHE A 7 -5.20 -0.50 -7.42
CA PHE A 7 -4.38 -0.43 -6.22
C PHE A 7 -3.00 -1.05 -6.44
N PHE A 8 -2.92 -2.26 -7.01
CA PHE A 8 -1.66 -2.92 -7.30
C PHE A 8 -0.80 -2.17 -8.30
N ALA A 9 -1.39 -1.64 -9.38
CA ALA A 9 -0.65 -0.81 -10.34
C ALA A 9 -0.08 0.44 -9.68
N THR A 10 -0.88 1.17 -8.89
CA THR A 10 -0.40 2.37 -8.20
C THR A 10 0.64 2.04 -7.13
N LEU A 11 0.49 0.93 -6.40
CA LEU A 11 1.48 0.49 -5.42
C LEU A 11 2.80 0.09 -6.11
N GLN A 12 2.71 -0.56 -7.26
CA GLN A 12 3.87 -0.91 -8.07
C GLN A 12 4.64 0.34 -8.53
N ASP A 13 3.93 1.40 -8.94
CA ASP A 13 4.52 2.69 -9.30
C ASP A 13 5.17 3.37 -8.08
N ILE A 14 4.51 3.33 -6.90
CA ILE A 14 5.06 3.89 -5.65
C ILE A 14 6.36 3.18 -5.26
N LEU A 15 6.38 1.86 -5.37
CA LEU A 15 7.55 1.03 -5.06
C LEU A 15 8.58 1.02 -6.18
N GLN A 16 8.31 1.67 -7.32
CA GLN A 16 9.21 1.73 -8.48
C GLN A 16 9.75 0.34 -8.89
N THR A 17 8.89 -0.68 -8.80
CA THR A 17 9.30 -2.07 -9.03
C THR A 17 8.67 -2.61 -10.32
N ASP A 18 9.44 -3.37 -11.07
CA ASP A 18 8.93 -4.11 -12.24
C ASP A 18 8.25 -5.43 -11.84
N THR A 19 8.37 -5.82 -10.56
CA THR A 19 7.80 -7.07 -10.06
C THR A 19 6.29 -6.95 -9.87
N PRO A 20 5.48 -7.89 -10.41
CA PRO A 20 4.05 -7.88 -10.18
C PRO A 20 3.70 -7.92 -8.69
N ILE A 21 2.87 -6.97 -8.27
CA ILE A 21 2.34 -6.90 -6.92
C ILE A 21 1.22 -7.92 -6.74
N THR A 22 1.32 -8.69 -5.66
CA THR A 22 0.30 -9.67 -5.21
C THR A 22 0.02 -9.46 -3.72
N PRO A 23 -1.11 -9.96 -3.18
CA PRO A 23 -1.38 -9.89 -1.75
C PRO A 23 -0.26 -10.46 -0.87
N ASP A 24 0.43 -11.51 -1.34
CA ASP A 24 1.49 -12.21 -0.62
C ASP A 24 2.86 -11.54 -0.74
N THR A 25 2.98 -10.47 -1.55
CA THR A 25 4.23 -9.72 -1.71
C THR A 25 4.64 -9.15 -0.35
N LYS A 26 5.83 -9.51 0.12
CA LYS A 26 6.43 -9.00 1.35
C LYS A 26 6.97 -7.60 1.11
N LEU A 27 6.55 -6.65 1.94
CA LEU A 27 7.04 -5.27 1.95
C LEU A 27 8.19 -5.12 2.95
N THR A 28 8.17 -5.86 4.06
CA THR A 28 9.27 -5.84 5.02
C THR A 28 10.56 -6.35 4.39
N GLY A 29 11.60 -5.51 4.41
CA GLY A 29 12.92 -5.82 3.85
C GLY A 29 13.08 -5.48 2.37
N MET A 30 12.03 -4.98 1.71
CA MET A 30 12.13 -4.36 0.39
C MET A 30 12.79 -2.99 0.56
N GLU A 31 13.81 -2.68 -0.24
CA GLU A 31 14.55 -1.40 -0.15
C GLU A 31 13.64 -0.22 -0.47
N GLU A 32 12.72 -0.45 -1.40
CA GLU A 32 11.74 0.50 -1.90
C GLU A 32 10.61 0.76 -0.88
N TRP A 33 10.43 -0.12 0.12
CA TRP A 33 9.50 0.08 1.23
C TRP A 33 10.11 0.94 2.34
N ASP A 34 10.33 2.21 2.01
CA ASP A 34 10.91 3.22 2.89
C ASP A 34 9.88 4.25 3.41
N SER A 35 10.37 5.32 4.05
CA SER A 35 9.49 6.38 4.54
C SER A 35 8.76 7.14 3.43
N LEU A 36 9.33 7.26 2.23
CA LEU A 36 8.74 8.00 1.13
C LEU A 36 7.59 7.20 0.49
N SER A 37 7.79 5.90 0.28
CA SER A 37 6.74 5.00 -0.21
C SER A 37 5.57 4.92 0.78
N ILE A 38 5.86 4.88 2.09
CA ILE A 38 4.84 4.92 3.16
C ILE A 38 4.04 6.23 3.09
N MET A 39 4.72 7.39 2.97
CA MET A 39 4.02 8.67 2.86
C MET A 39 3.14 8.75 1.61
N SER A 40 3.61 8.20 0.50
CA SER A 40 2.82 8.06 -0.73
C SER A 40 1.59 7.18 -0.53
N CYS A 41 1.72 6.07 0.20
CA CYS A 41 0.60 5.23 0.57
C CYS A 41 -0.39 5.96 1.49
N ILE A 42 0.07 6.72 2.48
CA ILE A 42 -0.82 7.53 3.34
C ILE A 42 -1.65 8.50 2.48
N ALA A 43 -1.00 9.20 1.55
CA ALA A 43 -1.67 10.11 0.63
C ALA A 43 -2.66 9.38 -0.30
N LEU A 44 -2.30 8.19 -0.79
CA LEU A 44 -3.18 7.35 -1.61
C LEU A 44 -4.46 6.96 -0.85
N PHE A 45 -4.33 6.50 0.39
CA PHE A 45 -5.46 6.07 1.22
C PHE A 45 -6.40 7.24 1.53
N ASP A 46 -5.83 8.39 1.83
CA ASP A 46 -6.61 9.61 2.05
C ASP A 46 -7.37 10.03 0.78
N LYS A 47 -6.67 10.11 -0.36
CA LYS A 47 -7.23 10.62 -1.61
C LYS A 47 -8.24 9.67 -2.27
N GLU A 48 -7.91 8.39 -2.38
CA GLU A 48 -8.73 7.43 -3.13
C GLU A 48 -9.77 6.71 -2.25
N LEU A 49 -9.50 6.54 -0.95
CA LEU A 49 -10.37 5.80 -0.03
C LEU A 49 -11.05 6.69 1.03
N GLY A 50 -10.59 7.94 1.20
CA GLY A 50 -11.01 8.80 2.30
C GLY A 50 -10.61 8.25 3.66
N VAL A 51 -9.56 7.41 3.72
CA VAL A 51 -9.10 6.76 4.96
C VAL A 51 -7.83 7.47 5.44
N LYS A 52 -7.88 8.00 6.66
CA LYS A 52 -6.74 8.67 7.30
C LYS A 52 -5.90 7.66 8.08
N THR A 53 -4.88 7.10 7.43
CA THR A 53 -3.89 6.25 8.09
C THR A 53 -2.78 7.08 8.71
N ARG A 54 -2.07 6.51 9.69
CA ARG A 54 -0.93 7.11 10.41
C ARG A 54 0.32 6.32 10.10
N PHE A 55 1.46 7.00 9.99
CA PHE A 55 2.76 6.37 9.77
C PHE A 55 3.06 5.22 10.75
N SER A 56 2.63 5.33 12.02
CA SER A 56 2.81 4.26 13.01
C SER A 56 2.14 2.94 12.64
N GLN A 57 1.04 2.96 11.89
CA GLN A 57 0.31 1.75 11.47
C GLN A 57 1.08 0.95 10.42
N TYR A 58 1.98 1.61 9.66
CA TYR A 58 2.79 0.97 8.62
C TYR A 58 3.95 0.16 9.19
N LYS A 59 4.27 0.31 10.49
CA LYS A 59 5.28 -0.52 11.16
C LYS A 59 4.85 -1.97 11.29
N ASP A 60 3.54 -2.22 11.35
CA ASP A 60 2.96 -3.56 11.48
C ASP A 60 2.57 -4.16 10.12
N VAL A 61 2.75 -3.41 9.03
CA VAL A 61 2.48 -3.86 7.66
C VAL A 61 3.67 -4.68 7.16
N ASN A 62 3.45 -5.97 6.95
CA ASN A 62 4.49 -6.88 6.45
C ASN A 62 4.27 -7.29 5.00
N THR A 63 3.01 -7.37 4.59
CA THR A 63 2.59 -7.79 3.25
C THR A 63 1.65 -6.78 2.62
N VAL A 64 1.44 -6.90 1.31
CA VAL A 64 0.45 -6.10 0.59
C VAL A 64 -0.97 -6.37 1.11
N ALA A 65 -1.28 -7.60 1.54
CA ALA A 65 -2.56 -7.91 2.19
C ALA A 65 -2.77 -7.11 3.50
N ASP A 66 -1.72 -6.96 4.32
CA ASP A 66 -1.77 -6.14 5.54
C ASP A 66 -2.02 -4.67 5.18
N LEU A 67 -1.33 -4.18 4.14
CA LEU A 67 -1.52 -2.82 3.63
C LEU A 67 -2.96 -2.61 3.14
N MET A 68 -3.50 -3.53 2.34
CA MET A 68 -4.88 -3.46 1.87
C MET A 68 -5.90 -3.44 3.02
N SER A 69 -5.59 -4.14 4.11
CA SER A 69 -6.46 -4.20 5.30
C SER A 69 -6.60 -2.83 5.99
N LEU A 70 -5.60 -1.94 5.86
CA LEU A 70 -5.73 -0.55 6.30
C LEU A 70 -6.80 0.22 5.51
N GLY A 71 -7.24 -0.29 4.36
CA GLY A 71 -8.23 0.33 3.49
C GLY A 71 -9.67 0.14 3.94
N GLU A 72 -9.89 -0.49 5.10
CA GLU A 72 -11.22 -0.70 5.72
C GLU A 72 -12.22 -1.38 4.77
N GLY A 73 -11.75 -2.32 3.94
CA GLY A 73 -12.60 -3.03 2.97
C GLY A 73 -13.01 -2.21 1.75
N LYS A 74 -12.43 -1.01 1.55
CA LYS A 74 -12.70 -0.16 0.38
C LYS A 74 -11.86 -0.52 -0.85
N ILE A 75 -11.08 -1.59 -0.78
CA ILE A 75 -10.30 -2.15 -1.89
C ILE A 75 -10.89 -3.52 -2.25
N ALA A 76 -11.30 -3.71 -3.51
CA ALA A 76 -12.00 -4.91 -3.97
C ALA A 76 -11.53 -5.36 -5.36
#